data_AF-A0A957UU49-F1
#
_entry.id   AF-A0A957UU49-F1
#
_cell.length_a   1.000
_cell.length_b   1.000
_cell.length_c   1.000
_cell.angle_alpha   90.00
_cell.angle_beta   90.00
_cell.angle_gamma   90.00
#
_symmetry.space_group_name_H-M   'P 1'
#
loop_
_entity.id
_entity.type
_entity.pdbx_description
1 polymer ?
#
loop_
_entity_poly.entity_id
_entity_poly.type
_entity_poly.pdbx_seq_one_letter_code
_entity_poly.pdbx_strand_id
1 'polypeptide(L)' 'AGLIHAHLGCCIDNTDFYEYFSMTPDGNRTTGELWGLLNGPLIEDGHIAPPAGPGWGAEWDEEYFQ' A
#
# COMPACT_ATOMS: atom_id res chain seq x y z
N ALA A 1 -2.08 5.21 0.62
CA ALA A 1 -1.28 4.02 0.90
C ALA A 1 -2.00 2.76 0.38
N GLY A 2 -1.61 2.25 -0.78
CA GLY A 2 -2.34 1.22 -1.53
C GLY A 2 -2.56 -0.16 -0.90
N LEU A 3 -2.38 -0.37 0.42
CA LEU A 3 -2.50 -1.68 1.08
C LEU A 3 -3.84 -2.35 0.83
N ILE A 4 -4.94 -1.62 1.02
CA ILE A 4 -6.30 -2.16 0.79
C ILE A 4 -6.47 -2.55 -0.68
N HIS A 5 -6.03 -1.71 -1.61
CA HIS A 5 -6.16 -1.97 -3.05
C HIS A 5 -5.34 -3.19 -3.48
N ALA A 6 -4.13 -3.37 -2.93
CA ALA A 6 -3.29 -4.53 -3.20
C ALA A 6 -3.97 -5.84 -2.76
N HIS A 7 -4.70 -5.85 -1.65
CA HIS A 7 -5.47 -7.02 -1.23
C HIS A 7 -6.72 -7.23 -2.09
N LEU A 8 -7.48 -6.17 -2.35
CA LEU A 8 -8.73 -6.27 -3.11
C LEU A 8 -8.49 -6.71 -4.56
N GLY A 9 -7.41 -6.24 -5.19
CA GLY A 9 -7.00 -6.67 -6.53
C GLY A 9 -6.66 -8.16 -6.62
N CYS A 10 -6.25 -8.79 -5.51
CA CYS A 10 -5.99 -10.24 -5.48
C CYS A 10 -7.22 -11.09 -5.15
N CYS A 11 -8.32 -10.49 -4.67
CA CYS A 11 -9.44 -11.22 -4.07
C CYS A 11 -10.78 -10.99 -4.78
N ILE A 12 -10.83 -10.10 -5.78
CA ILE A 12 -12.03 -9.78 -6.54
C ILE A 12 -11.78 -10.15 -8.01
N ASP A 13 -12.46 -11.21 -8.46
CA ASP A 13 -12.25 -11.82 -9.79
C ASP A 13 -12.43 -10.87 -10.98
N ASN A 14 -13.17 -9.77 -10.81
CA ASN A 14 -13.40 -8.77 -11.86
C ASN A 14 -12.63 -7.46 -11.65
N THR A 15 -11.54 -7.48 -10.89
CA THR A 15 -10.63 -6.34 -10.71
C THR A 15 -9.26 -6.67 -11.29
N ASP A 16 -8.99 -6.20 -12.51
CA ASP A 16 -7.76 -6.54 -13.24
C ASP A 16 -6.61 -5.54 -13.01
N PHE A 17 -6.92 -4.30 -12.62
CA PHE A 17 -5.95 -3.21 -12.54
C PHE A 17 -6.16 -2.31 -11.32
N TYR A 18 -5.07 -1.70 -10.87
CA TYR A 18 -5.05 -0.66 -9.84
C TYR A 18 -4.58 0.65 -10.48
N GLU A 19 -5.35 1.72 -10.28
CA GLU A 19 -4.97 3.05 -10.73
C GLU A 19 -3.94 3.67 -9.77
N TYR A 20 -2.79 4.04 -10.31
CA TYR A 20 -1.70 4.65 -9.55
C TYR A 20 -1.51 6.12 -9.92
N PHE A 21 -1.69 7.00 -8.94
CA PHE A 21 -1.72 8.45 -9.14
C PHE A 21 -0.39 9.16 -8.84
N SER A 22 0.63 8.45 -8.36
CA SER A 22 1.95 9.04 -8.10
C SER A 22 2.82 8.99 -9.34
N MET A 23 3.76 9.93 -9.43
CA MET A 23 4.79 9.99 -10.47
C MET A 23 6.05 9.20 -10.12
N THR A 24 6.15 8.67 -8.90
CA THR A 24 7.28 7.84 -8.43
C THR A 24 6.78 6.51 -7.88
N PRO A 25 7.52 5.39 -8.03
CA PRO A 25 7.07 4.06 -7.60
C PRO A 25 6.84 3.91 -6.08
N ASP A 26 7.48 4.77 -5.29
CA ASP A 26 7.42 4.83 -3.83
C ASP A 26 6.36 5.80 -3.31
N GLY A 27 5.58 6.48 -4.16
CA GLY A 27 4.64 7.51 -3.70
C GLY A 27 3.58 7.03 -2.69
N ASN A 28 3.21 5.74 -2.74
CA ASN A 28 2.36 5.12 -1.74
C ASN A 28 3.00 5.05 -0.35
N ARG A 29 4.33 4.84 -0.30
CA ARG A 29 5.17 4.86 0.91
C ARG A 29 5.28 6.28 1.43
N THR A 30 5.79 7.19 0.60
CA THR A 30 6.03 8.59 0.99
C THR A 30 4.75 9.29 1.46
N THR A 31 3.61 9.03 0.79
CA THR A 31 2.31 9.58 1.22
C THR A 31 1.81 8.92 2.51
N GLY A 32 2.08 7.63 2.70
CA GLY A 32 1.71 6.90 3.92
C GLY A 32 2.45 7.42 5.15
N GLU A 33 3.74 7.75 5.02
CA GLU A 33 4.57 8.30 6.09
C GLU A 33 3.98 9.59 6.68
N LEU A 34 3.30 10.41 5.87
CA LEU A 34 2.62 11.63 6.33
C LEU A 34 1.50 11.36 7.36
N TRP A 35 1.01 10.13 7.42
CA TRP A 35 -0.04 9.68 8.34
C TRP A 35 0.47 8.65 9.35
N GLY A 36 1.79 8.46 9.47
CA GLY A 36 2.40 7.48 10.36
C GLY A 36 2.41 6.04 9.83
N LEU A 37 2.09 5.79 8.55
CA LEU A 37 2.20 4.45 7.96
C LEU A 37 3.63 4.19 7.46
N LEU A 38 4.29 3.18 8.02
CA LEU A 38 5.70 2.88 7.76
C LEU A 38 5.93 2.02 6.51
N ASN A 39 4.93 1.26 6.09
CA ASN A 39 5.10 0.20 5.08
C ASN A 39 4.12 0.30 3.90
N GLY A 40 3.80 1.52 3.45
CA GLY A 40 3.05 1.71 2.20
C GLY A 40 3.63 0.88 1.04
N PRO A 41 2.81 0.17 0.25
CA PRO A 41 3.29 -0.77 -0.74
C PRO A 41 3.96 -0.05 -1.91
N LEU A 42 5.01 -0.66 -2.45
CA LEU A 42 5.75 -0.14 -3.60
C LEU A 42 5.10 -0.60 -4.90
N ILE A 43 5.34 0.17 -5.97
CA ILE A 43 5.10 -0.31 -7.33
C ILE A 43 6.42 -0.89 -7.85
N GLU A 44 6.42 -2.17 -8.19
CA GLU A 44 7.59 -2.88 -8.70
C GLU A 44 7.26 -3.41 -10.09
N ASP A 45 8.01 -2.96 -11.11
CA ASP A 45 7.80 -3.32 -12.51
C ASP A 45 6.34 -3.19 -12.99
N GLY A 46 5.63 -2.16 -12.53
CA GLY A 46 4.23 -1.90 -12.87
C GLY A 46 3.21 -2.74 -12.08
N HIS A 47 3.65 -3.49 -11.07
CA HIS A 47 2.81 -4.34 -10.24
C HIS A 47 2.79 -3.85 -8.79
N ILE A 48 1.75 -4.25 -8.06
CA ILE A 48 1.60 -4.04 -6.63
C ILE A 48 1.17 -5.37 -6.00
N ALA A 49 1.65 -5.66 -4.79
CA ALA A 49 1.30 -6.89 -4.07
C ALA A 49 0.97 -6.59 -2.61
N PRO A 50 0.04 -7.36 -1.99
CA PRO A 50 -0.21 -7.25 -0.56
C PRO A 50 1.00 -7.75 0.24
N PRO A 51 1.38 -7.11 1.36
CA PRO A 51 2.40 -7.63 2.25
C PRO A 51 1.95 -8.94 2.92
N ALA A 52 2.92 -9.74 3.37
CA ALA A 52 2.64 -10.87 4.23
C ALA A 52 2.26 -10.40 5.64
N GLY A 53 1.25 -11.01 6.25
CA GLY A 53 0.87 -10.74 7.63
C GLY A 53 -0.65 -10.69 7.85
N PRO A 54 -1.08 -10.50 9.11
CA PRO A 54 -2.50 -10.41 9.43
C PRO A 54 -3.11 -9.07 8.99
N GLY A 55 -4.42 -9.10 8.73
CA GLY A 55 -5.18 -7.90 8.34
C GLY A 55 -4.71 -7.35 7.01
N TRP A 56 -4.44 -6.04 6.95
CA TRP A 56 -3.86 -5.37 5.78
C TRP A 56 -2.33 -5.37 5.78
N GLY A 57 -1.71 -6.01 6.78
CA GLY A 57 -0.27 -5.96 7.02
C GLY A 57 0.28 -4.55 7.26
N ALA A 58 -0.54 -3.61 7.75
CA ALA A 58 -0.12 -2.23 8.01
C ALA A 58 0.82 -2.15 9.22
N GLU A 59 1.92 -1.42 9.09
CA GLU A 59 2.84 -1.08 10.17
C GLU A 59 2.74 0.41 10.47
N TRP A 60 2.40 0.74 11.72
CA TRP A 60 2.20 2.11 12.17
C TRP A 60 3.35 2.58 13.04
N ASP A 61 3.72 3.84 12.86
CA ASP A 61 4.58 4.58 13.78
C ASP A 61 3.77 4.94 15.03
N GLU A 62 3.91 4.13 16.07
CA GLU A 62 3.22 4.37 17.34
C GLU A 62 3.73 5.65 18.05
N GLU A 63 4.95 6.11 17.79
CA GLU A 63 5.50 7.35 18.36
C GLU A 63 4.85 8.59 17.72
N TYR A 64 4.50 8.51 16.43
CA TYR A 64 3.77 9.58 15.73
C TYR A 64 2.42 9.92 16.40
N PHE A 65 1.81 8.96 17.11
CA PHE A 65 0.47 9.11 17.73
C PHE A 65 0.48 9.37 19.25
N GLN A 66 1.66 9.50 19.87
CA GLN A 66 1.80 9.79 21.31
C GLN A 66 1.97 11.29 21.57
#